data_AF-A0AAW8KYD3-F1
#
_entry.id   AF-A0AAW8KYD3-F1
#
_cell.length_a   1.000
_cell.length_b   1.000
_cell.length_c   1.000
_cell.angle_alpha   90.00
_cell.angle_beta   90.00
_cell.angle_gamma   90.00
#
_symmetry.space_group_name_H-M   'P 1'
#
loop_
_entity.id
_entity.type
_entity.pdbx_description
1 polymer ?
#
loop_
_entity_poly.entity_id
_entity_poly.type
_entity_poly.pdbx_seq_one_letter_code
_entity_poly.pdbx_strand_id
1 'polypeptide(L)' 'HEVGGTIRTTTIEPGAIESELKFGSSHKESSEFVTDFYKQAIPADSVARAIAYAIEQPADVDINEIVLRPTSQEF' A
#
# COMPACT_ATOMS: atom_id res chain seq x y z
N HIS A 1 -4.11 19.14 5.37
CA HIS A 1 -4.09 20.44 4.68
C HIS A 1 -2.79 20.48 3.90
N GLU A 2 -2.88 20.25 2.60
CA GLU A 2 -1.78 20.33 1.65
C GLU A 2 -1.00 21.64 1.84
N VAL A 3 0.33 21.55 1.99
CA VAL A 3 1.16 22.69 2.36
C VAL A 3 1.57 23.45 1.09
N GLY A 4 0.79 24.47 0.72
CA GLY A 4 1.11 25.41 -0.37
C GLY A 4 0.73 24.90 -1.77
N GLY A 5 0.26 25.82 -2.64
CA GLY A 5 -0.39 25.49 -3.93
C GLY A 5 0.49 24.84 -5.02
N THR A 6 1.67 24.34 -4.67
CA THR A 6 2.60 23.66 -5.57
C THR A 6 3.14 22.33 -5.02
N ILE A 7 2.81 21.97 -3.78
CA ILE A 7 3.16 20.67 -3.20
C ILE A 7 1.94 19.77 -3.33
N ARG A 8 2.16 18.56 -3.84
CA ARG A 8 1.17 17.48 -3.90
C ARG A 8 1.50 16.45 -2.84
N THR A 9 0.48 15.90 -2.18
CA THR A 9 0.65 14.83 -1.19
C THR A 9 -0.32 13.70 -1.49
N THR A 10 0.21 12.48 -1.49
CA THR A 10 -0.57 11.26 -1.71
C THR A 10 -0.32 10.28 -0.59
N THR A 11 -1.40 9.79 0.04
CA THR A 11 -1.36 8.62 0.92
C THR A 11 -1.53 7.35 0.11
N ILE A 12 -0.70 6.34 0.36
CA ILE A 12 -0.83 5.01 -0.24
C ILE A 12 -1.22 4.03 0.85
N GLU A 13 -2.33 3.30 0.64
CA GLU A 13 -2.91 2.36 1.60
C GLU A 13 -2.95 0.94 1.02
N PRO A 14 -1.85 0.17 1.08
CA PRO A 14 -1.80 -1.19 0.58
C PRO A 14 -2.49 -2.19 1.51
N GLY A 15 -3.16 -3.18 0.92
CA GLY A 15 -3.53 -4.43 1.56
C GLY A 15 -2.36 -5.40 1.72
N ALA A 16 -2.60 -6.70 1.57
CA ALA A 16 -1.53 -7.70 1.64
C ALA A 16 -0.56 -7.59 0.44
N ILE A 17 0.68 -7.18 0.72
CA ILE A 17 1.76 -7.03 -0.27
C ILE A 17 2.96 -7.87 0.15
N GLU A 18 3.53 -8.62 -0.79
CA GLU A 18 4.65 -9.51 -0.50
C GLU A 18 5.87 -8.69 -0.06
N SER A 19 6.19 -8.77 1.23
CA SER A 19 7.26 -8.03 1.89
C SER A 19 7.75 -8.76 3.14
N GLU A 20 8.83 -8.27 3.75
CA GLU A 20 9.41 -8.79 4.97
C GLU A 20 8.59 -8.46 6.22
N LEU A 21 7.58 -7.60 6.11
CA LEU A 21 6.76 -7.13 7.24
C LEU A 21 6.08 -8.29 8.00
N LYS A 22 5.78 -9.39 7.31
CA LYS A 22 5.22 -10.61 7.91
C LYS A 22 6.12 -11.26 8.98
N PHE A 23 7.41 -10.94 8.99
CA PHE A 23 8.38 -11.47 9.96
C PHE A 23 8.61 -10.54 11.16
N GLY A 24 7.88 -9.42 11.27
CA GLY A 24 8.14 -8.39 12.27
C GLY A 24 7.62 -8.68 13.68
N SER A 25 6.77 -9.70 13.86
CA SER A 25 6.19 -10.04 15.17
C SER A 25 7.00 -11.14 15.87
N SER A 26 7.23 -10.97 17.18
CA SER A 26 7.78 -12.01 18.06
C SER A 26 6.70 -12.76 18.83
N HIS A 27 5.46 -12.28 18.77
CA HIS A 27 4.31 -12.93 19.40
C HIS A 27 3.82 -14.06 18.49
N LYS A 28 3.84 -15.29 18.99
CA LYS A 28 3.62 -16.51 18.19
C LYS A 28 2.29 -16.46 17.42
N GLU A 29 1.19 -16.21 18.13
CA GLU A 29 -0.15 -16.22 17.54
C GLU A 29 -0.33 -15.11 16.49
N SER A 30 0.26 -13.94 16.74
CA SER A 30 0.24 -12.83 15.78
C SER A 30 1.06 -13.15 14.54
N SER A 31 2.19 -13.84 14.70
CA SER A 31 3.06 -14.24 13.59
C SER A 31 2.37 -15.28 12.70
N GLU A 32 1.68 -16.25 13.29
CA GLU A 32 0.89 -17.25 12.56
C GLU A 32 -0.24 -16.57 11.76
N PHE A 33 -1.02 -15.68 12.41
CA PHE A 33 -2.07 -14.92 11.74
C PHE A 33 -1.56 -14.08 10.58
N VAL A 34 -0.47 -13.32 10.78
CA VAL A 34 0.10 -12.47 9.74
C VAL A 34 0.66 -13.32 8.60
N THR A 35 1.32 -14.44 8.89
CA THR A 35 1.82 -15.34 7.84
C THR A 35 0.68 -15.90 6.99
N ASP A 36 -0.43 -16.29 7.62
CA ASP A 36 -1.62 -16.75 6.90
C ASP A 36 -2.28 -15.64 6.09
N PHE A 37 -2.41 -14.44 6.65
CA PHE A 37 -2.94 -13.26 5.96
C PHE A 37 -2.12 -12.92 4.70
N TYR A 38 -0.80 -13.09 4.73
CA TYR A 38 0.08 -12.82 3.60
C TYR A 38 0.05 -13.89 2.50
N LYS A 39 -0.63 -15.03 2.67
CA LYS A 39 -0.77 -16.04 1.60
C LYS A 39 -1.49 -15.51 0.35
N GLN A 40 -2.29 -14.45 0.51
CA GLN A 40 -2.99 -13.77 -0.59
C GLN A 40 -2.21 -12.57 -1.15
N ALA A 41 -0.99 -12.32 -0.65
CA ALA A 41 -0.27 -11.11 -0.98
C ALA A 41 0.07 -11.02 -2.47
N ILE A 42 -0.07 -9.82 -3.03
CA ILE A 42 0.35 -9.51 -4.39
C ILE A 42 1.78 -8.94 -4.41
N PRO A 43 2.49 -8.97 -5.55
CA PRO A 43 3.85 -8.44 -5.63
C PRO A 43 3.93 -6.94 -5.28
N ALA A 44 5.04 -6.52 -4.64
CA ALA A 44 5.33 -5.13 -4.28
C ALA A 44 5.34 -4.16 -5.48
N ASP A 45 5.62 -4.66 -6.68
CA ASP A 45 5.50 -3.93 -7.95
C ASP A 45 4.07 -3.34 -8.17
N SER A 46 3.04 -3.94 -7.56
CA SER A 46 1.68 -3.37 -7.58
C SER A 46 1.61 -2.03 -6.85
N VAL A 47 2.33 -1.87 -5.74
CA VAL A 47 2.46 -0.58 -5.02
C VAL A 47 3.32 0.39 -5.81
N ALA A 48 4.42 -0.08 -6.41
CA ALA A 48 5.28 0.75 -7.24
C ALA A 48 4.51 1.39 -8.41
N ARG A 49 3.64 0.62 -9.09
CA ARG A 49 2.77 1.15 -10.15
C ARG A 49 1.76 2.20 -9.66
N ALA A 50 1.20 2.02 -8.46
CA ALA A 50 0.30 3.01 -7.89
C ALA A 50 1.03 4.34 -7.58
N ILE A 51 2.25 4.25 -7.05
CA ILE A 51 3.12 5.41 -6.82
C ILE A 51 3.46 6.08 -8.16
N ALA A 52 3.85 5.31 -9.18
CA ALA A 52 4.14 5.85 -10.51
C ALA A 52 2.93 6.58 -11.10
N TYR A 53 1.74 5.98 -11.01
CA TYR A 53 0.49 6.61 -11.43
C TYR A 53 0.25 7.97 -10.75
N ALA A 54 0.46 8.07 -9.43
CA ALA A 54 0.31 9.33 -8.71
C ALA A 54 1.35 10.39 -9.15
N ILE A 55 2.60 9.98 -9.33
CA ILE A 55 3.69 10.89 -9.73
C ILE A 55 3.49 11.41 -11.16
N GLU A 56 3.06 10.56 -12.09
CA GLU A 56 2.90 10.86 -13.52
C GLU A 56 1.76 11.84 -13.81
N GLN A 57 0.90 12.14 -12.84
CA GLN A 57 -0.18 13.10 -13.06
C GLN A 57 0.36 14.51 -13.35
N PRO A 58 -0.33 15.29 -14.21
CA PRO A 58 -0.03 16.70 -14.44
C PRO A 58 0.08 17.54 -13.15
N ALA A 59 0.78 18.67 -13.23
CA ALA A 59 1.03 19.54 -12.07
C ALA A 59 -0.24 20.14 -11.44
N ASP A 60 -1.35 20.18 -12.18
CA ASP A 60 -2.68 20.64 -11.74
C ASP A 60 -3.57 19.51 -11.22
N VAL A 61 -3.04 18.29 -11.12
CA VAL A 61 -3.74 17.12 -10.57
C VAL A 61 -3.02 16.64 -9.31
N ASP A 62 -3.76 16.67 -8.20
CA ASP A 62 -3.35 16.09 -6.92
C ASP A 62 -4.21 14.85 -6.61
N ILE A 63 -3.55 13.79 -6.13
CA ILE A 63 -4.21 12.55 -5.73
C ILE A 63 -4.07 12.42 -4.22
N ASN A 64 -5.18 12.59 -3.50
CA ASN A 64 -5.15 12.54 -2.04
C ASN A 64 -4.79 11.14 -1.51
N GLU A 65 -5.36 10.09 -2.10
CA GLU A 65 -5.27 8.73 -1.58
C GLU A 65 -5.37 7.66 -2.67
N ILE A 66 -4.60 6.58 -2.52
CA ILE A 66 -4.75 5.36 -3.30
C ILE A 66 -4.84 4.17 -2.34
N VAL A 67 -6.03 3.55 -2.30
CA VAL A 67 -6.26 2.28 -1.62
C VAL A 67 -6.14 1.14 -2.63
N LEU A 68 -5.22 0.21 -2.40
CA LEU A 68 -4.96 -0.91 -3.30
C LEU A 68 -4.77 -2.22 -2.54
N ARG A 69 -5.30 -3.33 -3.06
CA ARG A 69 -5.24 -4.64 -2.39
C ARG A 69 -5.42 -5.80 -3.37
N PRO A 70 -5.00 -7.02 -3.01
CA PRO A 70 -5.41 -8.23 -3.72
C PRO A 70 -6.94 -8.31 -3.85
N THR A 71 -7.44 -8.73 -5.01
CA THR A 71 -8.88 -8.89 -5.24
C THR A 71 -9.49 -10.01 -4.40
N SER A 72 -8.68 -10.98 -3.96
CA SER A 72 -9.08 -12.06 -3.04
C SER A 72 -9.10 -11.64 -1.57
N GLN A 73 -8.68 -10.43 -1.23
CA GLN A 73 -8.68 -9.95 0.15
C GLN A 73 -10.09 -9.53 0.58
N GLU A 74 -10.73 -10.40 1.37
CA GLU A 74 -12.05 -10.20 1.99
C GLU A 74 -11.96 -9.49 3.35
N PHE A 75 -13.06 -8.83 3.74
CA PHE A 75 -13.25 -8.11 5.01
C PHE A 75 -14.53 -8.57 5.70
#